data_AF-A0AAJ4XY20-F1
#
_entry.id   AF-A0AAJ4XY20-F1
#
_cell.length_a   1.000
_cell.length_b   1.000
_cell.length_c   1.000
_cell.angle_alpha   90.00
_cell.angle_beta   90.00
_cell.angle_gamma   90.00
#
_symmetry.space_group_name_H-M   'P 1'
#
loop_
_entity.id
_entity.type
_entity.pdbx_description
1 polymer ?
#
loop_
_entity_poly.entity_id
_entity_poly.type
_entity_poly.pdbx_seq_one_letter_code
_entity_poly.pdbx_strand_id
1 'polypeptide(L)'
;MPDADWPDPLPGDWCWSHGRSEPMGADIYRVCGECFHVFQAEADLIRDHNAELAEMRKRHSDEASAEMPDATSGEEIWSCPHCIHDF
;
A
#
# COMPACT_ATOMS: atom_id res chain seq x y z
N MET A 1 4.13 -24.13 11.37
CA MET A 1 4.13 -22.67 11.21
C MET A 1 4.50 -22.11 12.57
N PRO A 2 5.47 -21.19 12.70
CA PRO A 2 5.79 -20.62 14.02
C PRO A 2 4.57 -19.88 14.56
N ASP A 3 4.24 -20.14 15.82
CA ASP A 3 3.16 -19.48 16.54
C ASP A 3 3.40 -17.96 16.50
N ALA A 4 2.50 -17.26 15.83
CA ALA A 4 2.65 -15.84 15.62
C ALA A 4 2.21 -15.11 16.90
N ASP A 5 3.18 -14.44 17.54
CA ASP A 5 3.09 -13.78 18.86
C ASP A 5 2.32 -12.45 18.77
N TRP A 6 1.10 -12.50 18.24
CA TRP A 6 0.26 -11.31 18.07
C TRP A 6 -0.54 -11.04 19.35
N PRO A 7 -0.67 -9.76 19.78
CA PRO A 7 -1.52 -9.39 20.89
C PRO A 7 -3.01 -9.62 20.55
N ASP A 8 -3.72 -10.37 21.40
CA ASP A 8 -5.15 -10.68 21.26
C ASP A 8 -5.96 -9.94 22.38
N PRO A 9 -6.98 -9.12 22.07
CA PRO A 9 -7.50 -8.79 20.74
C PRO A 9 -6.65 -7.75 20.00
N LEU A 10 -6.52 -7.95 18.69
CA LEU A 10 -5.91 -6.96 17.81
C LEU A 10 -6.75 -5.67 17.81
N PRO A 11 -6.11 -4.50 17.77
CA PRO A 11 -6.80 -3.23 17.62
C PRO A 11 -7.77 -3.25 16.43
N GLY A 12 -8.92 -2.56 16.54
CA GLY A 12 -9.92 -2.50 15.46
C GLY A 12 -9.41 -1.86 14.16
N ASP A 13 -8.23 -1.26 14.22
CA ASP A 13 -7.52 -0.58 13.16
C ASP A 13 -6.34 -1.44 12.62
N TRP A 14 -6.27 -2.72 12.97
CA TRP A 14 -5.22 -3.64 12.52
C TRP A 14 -5.34 -4.00 11.03
N CYS A 15 -4.25 -3.75 10.28
CA CYS A 15 -4.11 -4.16 8.89
C CYS A 15 -3.45 -5.54 8.80
N TRP A 16 -4.19 -6.53 8.30
CA TRP A 16 -3.74 -7.92 8.17
C TRP A 16 -2.65 -8.13 7.12
N SER A 17 -2.59 -7.27 6.10
CA SER A 17 -1.57 -7.37 5.06
C SER A 17 -0.22 -6.77 5.48
N HIS A 18 -0.23 -5.79 6.40
CA HIS A 18 0.99 -5.10 6.85
C HIS A 18 1.44 -5.51 8.25
N GLY A 19 0.60 -6.23 8.99
CA GLY A 19 0.91 -6.64 10.36
C GLY A 19 1.14 -5.45 11.29
N ARG A 20 0.36 -4.37 11.09
CA ARG A 20 0.42 -3.14 11.92
C ARG A 20 -0.95 -2.50 12.04
N SER A 21 -1.16 -1.75 13.12
CA SER A 21 -2.31 -0.87 13.29
C SER A 21 -2.20 0.38 12.41
N GLU A 22 -3.29 0.74 11.75
CA GLU A 22 -3.41 1.90 10.89
C GLU A 22 -4.63 2.74 11.29
N PRO A 23 -4.44 4.01 11.68
CA PRO A 23 -5.48 4.83 12.29
C PRO A 23 -6.75 4.96 11.43
N MET A 24 -7.90 4.61 11.99
CA MET A 24 -9.23 4.90 11.43
C MET A 24 -9.74 6.26 11.93
N GLY A 25 -9.86 7.27 11.06
CA GLY A 25 -10.27 8.63 11.44
C GLY A 25 -10.89 9.44 10.30
N ALA A 26 -11.41 10.64 10.60
CA ALA A 26 -12.23 11.45 9.67
C ALA A 26 -11.48 12.02 8.45
N ASP A 27 -10.15 11.92 8.42
CA ASP A 27 -9.30 12.46 7.36
C ASP A 27 -8.59 11.32 6.61
N ILE A 28 -9.38 10.39 6.05
CA ILE A 28 -8.87 9.32 5.17
C ILE A 28 -8.89 9.83 3.74
N TYR A 29 -7.73 9.84 3.09
CA TYR A 29 -7.65 10.11 1.65
C TYR A 29 -8.13 8.89 0.85
N ARG A 30 -7.64 7.69 1.16
CA ARG A 30 -8.10 6.45 0.52
C ARG A 30 -7.91 5.23 1.41
N VAL A 31 -8.77 4.22 1.26
CA VAL A 31 -8.65 2.91 1.89
C VAL A 31 -8.75 1.83 0.82
N CYS A 32 -7.96 0.76 0.93
CA CYS A 32 -8.13 -0.42 0.08
C CYS A 32 -9.13 -1.39 0.72
N GLY A 33 -10.19 -1.77 -0.02
CA GLY A 33 -11.21 -2.69 0.49
C GLY A 33 -10.74 -4.13 0.76
N GLU A 34 -9.63 -4.56 0.15
CA GLU A 34 -9.12 -5.93 0.32
C GLU A 34 -8.19 -6.05 1.52
N CYS A 35 -7.15 -5.21 1.59
CA CYS A 35 -6.17 -5.26 2.68
C CYS A 35 -6.49 -4.35 3.85
N PHE A 36 -7.51 -3.49 3.74
CA PHE A 36 -7.86 -2.44 4.70
C PHE A 36 -6.75 -1.41 4.97
N HIS A 37 -5.77 -1.29 4.06
CA HIS A 37 -4.71 -0.31 4.22
C HIS A 37 -5.24 1.11 4.08
N VAL A 38 -4.87 1.99 5.02
CA VAL A 38 -5.34 3.37 5.10
C VAL A 38 -4.25 4.33 4.65
N PHE A 39 -4.53 5.06 3.57
CA PHE A 39 -3.75 6.21 3.12
C PHE A 39 -4.37 7.48 3.70
N GLN A 40 -3.72 8.09 4.69
CA GLN A 40 -4.23 9.30 5.35
C GLN A 40 -4.09 10.54 4.45
N ALA A 41 -2.95 10.69 3.80
CA ALA A 41 -2.71 11.74 2.82
C ALA A 41 -2.48 11.18 1.41
N GLU A 42 -2.76 11.98 0.39
CA GLU A 42 -2.39 11.66 -1.01
C GLU A 42 -0.90 11.35 -1.15
N ALA A 43 -0.06 12.10 -0.42
CA ALA A 43 1.39 11.90 -0.41
C ALA A 43 1.80 10.51 0.10
N ASP A 44 1.03 9.89 1.00
CA ASP A 44 1.32 8.53 1.47
C ASP A 44 1.09 7.50 0.36
N LEU A 45 -0.01 7.65 -0.38
CA LEU A 45 -0.32 6.78 -1.51
C LEU A 45 0.75 6.90 -2.61
N ILE A 46 1.12 8.11 -2.98
CA ILE A 46 2.16 8.38 -3.99
C ILE A 46 3.50 7.79 -3.54
N ARG A 47 3.91 8.01 -2.29
CA ARG A 47 5.16 7.50 -1.73
C ARG A 47 5.22 5.98 -1.84
N ASP A 48 4.19 5.29 -1.36
CA ASP A 48 4.17 3.83 -1.30
C ASP A 48 4.08 3.23 -2.70
N HIS A 49 3.30 3.83 -3.61
CA HIS A 49 3.23 3.41 -5.01
C HIS A 49 4.58 3.52 -5.72
N ASN A 50 5.25 4.68 -5.62
CA ASN A 50 6.53 4.89 -6.27
C ASN A 50 7.65 4.03 -5.67
N ALA A 51 7.56 3.68 -4.38
CA ALA A 51 8.46 2.72 -3.76
C ALA A 51 8.31 1.32 -4.39
N GLU A 52 7.09 0.83 -4.58
CA GLU A 52 6.88 -0.48 -5.23
C GLU A 52 7.27 -0.44 -6.71
N LEU A 53 6.97 0.65 -7.44
CA LEU A 53 7.44 0.84 -8.81
C LEU A 53 8.97 0.78 -8.89
N ALA A 54 9.68 1.43 -7.97
CA ALA A 54 11.14 1.40 -7.92
C ALA A 54 11.67 -0.03 -7.67
N GLU A 55 11.03 -0.81 -6.79
CA GLU A 55 11.40 -2.21 -6.55
C GLU A 55 11.09 -3.11 -7.75
N MET A 56 9.98 -2.87 -8.46
CA MET A 56 9.67 -3.55 -9.72
C MET A 56 10.71 -3.24 -10.80
N ARG A 57 11.10 -1.98 -10.97
CA ARG A 57 12.15 -1.56 -11.92
C ARG A 57 13.49 -2.24 -11.62
N LYS A 58 13.85 -2.39 -10.34
CA LYS A 58 15.05 -3.14 -9.93
C LYS A 58 14.96 -4.63 -10.26
N ARG A 59 13.79 -5.25 -10.06
CA ARG A 59 13.55 -6.67 -10.34
C ARG A 59 13.51 -6.99 -11.84
N HIS A 60 13.08 -6.04 -12.66
CA HIS A 60 12.88 -6.19 -14.12
C HIS A 60 13.86 -5.34 -14.94
N SER A 61 15.09 -5.12 -14.45
CA SER A 61 16.07 -4.23 -15.07
C SER A 61 16.42 -4.57 -16.52
N ASP A 62 16.22 -5.82 -16.94
CA ASP A 62 16.56 -6.32 -18.27
C ASP A 62 15.42 -6.11 -19.30
N GLU A 63 14.19 -5.83 -18.84
CA GLU A 63 13.01 -5.59 -19.67
C GLU A 63 12.87 -4.08 -19.95
N ALA A 64 13.74 -3.55 -20.80
CA ALA A 64 13.85 -2.14 -21.17
C ALA A 64 12.62 -1.52 -21.91
N SER A 65 11.45 -2.13 -21.86
CA SER A 65 10.35 -1.83 -22.81
C SER A 65 9.22 -0.96 -22.26
N ALA A 66 9.19 -0.64 -20.98
CA ALA A 66 8.25 0.34 -20.43
C ALA A 66 8.78 0.95 -19.13
N GLU A 67 9.53 2.06 -19.24
CA GLU A 67 9.75 2.94 -18.10
C GLU A 67 8.39 3.55 -17.71
N MET A 68 7.70 2.94 -16.75
CA MET A 68 6.54 3.58 -16.12
C MET A 68 7.07 4.75 -15.31
N PRO A 69 6.62 6.00 -15.54
CA PRO A 69 7.04 7.15 -14.75
C PRO A 69 6.54 7.03 -13.30
N ASP A 70 7.17 7.76 -12.38
CA ASP A 70 6.64 7.93 -11.03
C ASP A 70 5.30 8.65 -11.08
N ALA A 71 4.35 8.21 -10.24
CA ALA A 71 3.10 8.91 -10.04
C ALA A 71 3.34 10.25 -9.33
N THR A 72 2.63 11.27 -9.79
CA THR A 72 2.67 12.64 -9.22
C THR A 72 1.36 13.03 -8.54
N SER A 73 0.29 12.25 -8.73
CA SER A 73 -0.99 12.39 -8.05
C SER A 73 -1.58 11.04 -7.69
N GLY A 74 -2.34 10.98 -6.59
CA GLY A 74 -3.13 9.81 -6.19
C GLY A 74 -4.29 9.48 -7.14
N GLU A 75 -4.69 10.40 -8.03
CA GLU A 75 -5.65 10.13 -9.10
C GLU A 75 -5.09 9.22 -10.21
N GLU A 76 -3.76 9.14 -10.34
CA GLU A 76 -3.07 8.29 -11.31
C GLU A 76 -3.00 6.83 -10.85
N ILE A 77 -3.25 6.58 -9.56
CA ILE A 77 -3.06 5.28 -8.90
C ILE A 77 -4.43 4.66 -8.66
N TRP A 78 -4.74 3.55 -9.32
CA TRP A 78 -6.06 2.90 -9.24
C TRP A 78 -6.07 1.63 -8.38
N SER A 79 -4.89 1.08 -8.11
CA SER A 79 -4.72 -0.16 -7.34
C SER A 79 -3.84 0.08 -6.12
N CYS A 80 -4.12 -0.64 -5.04
CA CYS A 80 -3.35 -0.62 -3.82
C CYS A 80 -1.90 -1.07 -4.08
N PRO A 81 -0.88 -0.25 -3.74
CA PRO A 81 0.53 -0.62 -3.91
C PRO A 81 0.94 -1.92 -3.21
N HIS A 82 0.18 -2.32 -2.17
CA HIS A 82 0.56 -3.41 -1.28
C HIS A 82 -0.08 -4.75 -1.60
N CYS A 83 -1.30 -4.74 -2.14
CA CYS A 83 -2.03 -5.97 -2.47
C CYS A 83 -2.46 -6.06 -3.94
N ILE A 84 -2.22 -5.02 -4.73
CA ILE A 84 -2.50 -4.94 -6.19
C ILE A 84 -4.00 -5.09 -6.53
N HIS A 85 -4.89 -5.01 -5.55
CA HIS A 85 -6.32 -4.91 -5.78
C HIS A 85 -6.71 -3.47 -6.06
N ASP A 86 -7.78 -3.29 -6.82
CA ASP A 86 -8.41 -1.98 -6.98
C ASP A 86 -8.86 -1.44 -5.61
N PHE A 87 -8.87 -0.12 -5.47
CA PHE A 87 -9.21 0.56 -4.22
C PHE A 87 -10.67 0.37 -3.79
#